data_AF-A0A0L7MQP1-F1
#
_entry.id   AF-A0A0L7MQP1-F1
#
_cell.length_a   1.000
_cell.length_b   1.000
_cell.length_c   1.000
_cell.angle_alpha   90.00
_cell.angle_beta   90.00
_cell.angle_gamma   90.00
#
_symmetry.space_group_name_H-M   'P 1'
#
loop_
_entity.id
_entity.type
_entity.pdbx_description
1 polymer ?
#
loop_
_entity_poly.entity_id
_entity_poly.type
_entity_poly.pdbx_seq_one_letter_code
_entity_poly.pdbx_strand_id
1 'polypeptide(L)'
;MSMDARIMEETAYGRAALKKLGEVPGNFRIYSAGWLGNFSNPHGMQVSGAEFRQAKSGPNKGKLHFKIEGTDRTTYVSKAEIEAEHAADPATEGAQHG
;
A
#
# COMPACT_ATOMS: atom_id res chain seq x y z
N MET A 1 11.96 0.74 -10.68
CA MET A 1 11.70 -0.32 -9.68
C MET A 1 10.64 -1.25 -10.24
N SER A 2 10.72 -2.57 -10.01
CA SER A 2 9.61 -3.48 -10.30
C SER A 2 8.62 -3.48 -9.14
N MET A 3 7.35 -3.75 -9.43
CA MET A 3 6.26 -3.79 -8.45
C MET A 3 5.99 -5.21 -7.94
N ASP A 4 6.97 -6.12 -8.05
CA ASP A 4 6.79 -7.50 -7.59
C ASP A 4 6.69 -7.55 -6.06
N ALA A 5 7.49 -6.71 -5.38
CA ALA A 5 7.53 -6.61 -3.93
C ALA A 5 6.32 -5.85 -3.39
N ARG A 6 5.71 -6.41 -2.34
CA ARG A 6 4.51 -5.90 -1.68
C ARG A 6 4.86 -4.95 -0.53
N ILE A 7 5.90 -4.14 -0.69
CA ILE A 7 6.52 -3.34 0.39
C ILE A 7 5.50 -2.42 1.07
N MET A 8 4.67 -1.73 0.29
CA MET A 8 3.65 -0.85 0.87
C MET A 8 2.52 -1.64 1.54
N GLU A 9 2.18 -2.82 1.03
CA GLU A 9 1.12 -3.70 1.58
C GLU A 9 1.55 -4.36 2.90
N GLU A 10 2.86 -4.46 3.14
CA GLU A 10 3.42 -4.92 4.41
C GLU A 10 3.35 -3.85 5.51
N THR A 11 3.14 -2.58 5.18
CA THR A 11 2.97 -1.52 6.19
C THR A 11 1.59 -1.53 6.83
N ALA A 12 1.45 -0.95 8.01
CA ALA A 12 0.16 -0.81 8.71
C ALA A 12 -0.91 -0.09 7.86
N TYR A 13 -0.55 1.01 7.18
CA TYR A 13 -1.49 1.72 6.31
C TYR A 13 -1.86 0.89 5.06
N GLY A 14 -0.93 0.09 4.54
CA GLY A 14 -1.19 -0.78 3.40
C GLY A 14 -2.15 -1.91 3.74
N ARG A 15 -1.95 -2.57 4.88
CA ARG A 15 -2.87 -3.58 5.41
C ARG A 15 -4.26 -3.01 5.66
N ALA A 16 -4.35 -1.85 6.31
CA ALA A 16 -5.61 -1.16 6.53
C ALA A 16 -6.31 -0.82 5.21
N ALA A 17 -5.55 -0.32 4.22
CA ALA A 17 -6.09 0.01 2.91
C ALA A 17 -6.61 -1.22 2.17
N LEU A 18 -5.88 -2.33 2.19
CA LEU A 18 -6.31 -3.60 1.58
C LEU A 18 -7.59 -4.14 2.24
N LYS A 19 -7.70 -4.08 3.58
CA LYS A 19 -8.95 -4.45 4.28
C LYS A 19 -10.16 -3.65 3.80
N LYS A 20 -9.99 -2.34 3.56
CA LYS A 20 -11.05 -1.48 3.04
C LYS A 20 -11.35 -1.70 1.56
N LEU A 21 -10.33 -1.98 0.76
CA LEU A 21 -10.48 -2.33 -0.65
C LEU A 21 -11.15 -3.71 -0.83
N GLY A 22 -11.06 -4.58 0.19
CA GLY A 22 -11.61 -5.92 0.14
C GLY A 22 -10.79 -6.80 -0.79
N GLU A 23 -11.47 -7.61 -1.60
CA GLU A 23 -10.80 -8.45 -2.59
C GLU A 23 -10.14 -7.59 -3.68
N VAL A 24 -8.85 -7.85 -3.92
CA VAL A 24 -8.07 -7.23 -4.98
C VAL A 24 -7.37 -8.32 -5.82
N PRO A 25 -7.16 -8.09 -7.13
CA PRO A 25 -6.40 -9.00 -7.97
C PRO A 25 -4.98 -9.28 -7.44
N GLY A 26 -4.43 -10.47 -7.71
CA GLY A 26 -3.10 -10.85 -7.19
C GLY A 26 -1.93 -9.99 -7.70
N ASN A 27 -2.14 -9.31 -8.83
CA ASN A 27 -1.25 -8.33 -9.47
C ASN A 27 -1.56 -6.88 -9.11
N PHE A 28 -2.54 -6.63 -8.24
CA PHE A 28 -2.78 -5.31 -7.66
C PHE A 28 -1.63 -4.93 -6.75
N ARG A 29 -1.16 -3.68 -6.86
CA ARG A 29 -0.09 -3.11 -6.04
C ARG A 29 -0.44 -1.70 -5.61
N ILE A 30 -0.20 -1.41 -4.34
CA ILE A 30 -0.21 -0.03 -3.83
C ILE A 30 1.02 0.68 -4.39
N TYR A 31 0.82 1.81 -5.07
CA TYR A 31 1.90 2.58 -5.68
C TYR A 31 2.04 4.00 -5.09
N SER A 32 1.05 4.47 -4.33
CA SER A 32 1.07 5.80 -3.72
C SER A 32 0.35 5.79 -2.38
N ALA A 33 0.93 6.49 -1.41
CA ALA A 33 0.34 6.76 -0.12
C ALA A 33 0.70 8.19 0.31
N GLY A 34 -0.27 8.96 0.79
CA GLY A 34 -0.08 10.36 1.18
C GLY A 34 -0.87 10.70 2.44
N TRP A 35 -0.23 11.41 3.37
CA TRP A 35 -0.90 11.91 4.59
C TRP A 35 -2.01 12.90 4.24
N LEU A 36 -3.12 12.78 4.98
CA LEU A 36 -4.24 13.71 4.93
C LEU A 36 -4.19 14.63 6.15
N GLY A 37 -4.50 15.90 5.92
CA GLY A 37 -4.52 16.95 6.94
C GLY A 37 -3.25 17.79 6.94
N ASN A 38 -3.06 18.50 8.05
CA ASN A 38 -1.84 19.29 8.24
C ASN A 38 -0.67 18.37 8.57
N PHE A 39 0.53 18.70 8.10
CA PHE A 39 1.77 18.01 8.44
C PHE A 39 1.94 17.83 9.96
N SER A 40 1.56 18.83 10.75
CA SER A 40 1.65 18.79 12.22
C SER A 40 0.58 17.91 12.89
N ASN A 41 -0.51 17.59 12.19
CA ASN A 41 -1.62 16.81 12.73
C ASN A 41 -2.35 16.03 11.62
N PRO A 42 -1.73 14.97 11.09
CA PRO A 42 -2.38 14.13 10.10
C PRO A 42 -3.50 13.31 10.75
N HIS A 43 -4.64 13.23 10.07
CA HIS A 43 -5.81 12.48 10.56
C HIS A 43 -6.02 11.15 9.82
N GLY A 44 -5.26 10.90 8.76
CA GLY A 44 -5.33 9.67 7.98
C GLY A 44 -4.38 9.69 6.79
N MET A 45 -4.52 8.72 5.90
CA MET A 45 -3.78 8.63 4.64
C MET A 45 -4.72 8.30 3.48
N GLN A 46 -4.46 8.92 2.33
CA GLN A 46 -4.95 8.47 1.04
C GLN A 46 -4.00 7.40 0.51
N VAL A 47 -4.54 6.24 0.12
CA VAL A 47 -3.77 5.12 -0.40
C VAL A 47 -4.34 4.74 -1.75
N SER A 48 -3.49 4.72 -2.78
CA SER A 48 -3.85 4.39 -4.14
C SER A 48 -3.04 3.20 -4.65
N GLY A 49 -3.73 2.28 -5.31
CA GLY A 49 -3.15 1.15 -5.99
C GLY A 49 -3.82 0.90 -7.33
N ALA A 50 -3.20 0.03 -8.11
CA ALA A 50 -3.71 -0.39 -9.41
C ALA A 50 -3.19 -1.78 -9.74
N GLU A 51 -3.76 -2.40 -10.76
CA GLU A 51 -3.21 -3.62 -11.32
C GLU A 51 -1.97 -3.31 -12.15
N PHE A 52 -0.99 -4.20 -12.05
CA PHE A 52 0.18 -4.18 -12.91
C PHE A 52 0.21 -5.43 -13.77
N ARG A 53 0.76 -5.30 -14.98
CA ARG A 53 1.05 -6.44 -15.86
C ARG A 53 2.56 -6.64 -15.99
N GLN A 54 2.93 -7.89 -16.26
CA GLN A 54 4.32 -8.24 -16.51
C GLN A 54 4.83 -7.63 -17.81
N ALA A 55 6.09 -7.19 -17.80
CA ALA A 55 6.75 -6.80 -19.04
C ALA A 55 7.03 -8.04 -19.91
N LYS A 56 6.71 -7.95 -21.21
CA LYS A 56 6.94 -9.04 -22.17
C LYS A 56 8.37 -9.04 -22.75
N SER A 57 9.07 -7.92 -22.63
CA SER A 57 10.41 -7.69 -23.19
C SER A 57 11.21 -6.69 -22.33
N GLY A 58 12.51 -6.56 -22.62
CA GLY A 58 13.41 -5.62 -21.94
C GLY A 58 13.97 -6.13 -20.61
N PRO A 59 14.73 -5.30 -19.89
CA PRO A 59 15.44 -5.67 -18.65
C PRO A 59 14.50 -6.05 -17.50
N ASN A 60 13.22 -5.66 -17.57
CA ASN A 60 12.20 -5.98 -16.58
C ASN A 60 11.29 -7.15 -17.00
N LYS A 61 11.64 -7.92 -18.04
CA LYS A 61 10.81 -9.02 -18.55
C LYS A 61 10.42 -9.98 -17.42
N GLY A 62 9.13 -10.33 -17.36
CA GLY A 62 8.54 -11.21 -16.34
C GLY A 62 8.17 -10.52 -15.03
N LYS A 63 8.54 -9.24 -14.83
CA LYS A 63 8.25 -8.47 -13.62
C LYS A 63 7.03 -7.59 -13.79
N LEU A 64 6.24 -7.42 -12.73
CA LEU A 64 5.14 -6.44 -12.68
C LEU A 64 5.71 -5.03 -12.87
N HIS A 65 5.37 -4.38 -13.98
CA HIS A 65 6.00 -3.12 -14.36
C HIS A 65 5.06 -2.10 -14.99
N PHE A 66 4.10 -2.56 -15.81
CA PHE A 66 3.16 -1.66 -16.48
C PHE A 66 1.86 -1.59 -15.70
N LYS A 67 1.54 -0.41 -15.17
CA LYS A 67 0.22 -0.12 -14.62
C LYS A 67 -0.86 -0.31 -15.71
N ILE A 68 -1.97 -0.95 -15.37
CA ILE A 68 -3.11 -1.12 -16.25
C ILE A 68 -4.05 0.08 -16.04
N GLU A 69 -4.28 0.87 -17.09
CA GLU A 69 -5.19 2.02 -17.03
C GLU A 69 -6.62 1.59 -16.71
N GLY A 70 -7.32 2.37 -15.89
CA GLY A 70 -8.69 2.08 -15.46
C GLY A 70 -8.81 1.10 -14.28
N THR A 71 -7.70 0.57 -13.77
CA THR A 71 -7.68 -0.32 -12.59
C THR A 71 -7.34 0.40 -11.29
N ASP A 72 -7.27 1.73 -11.34
CA ASP A 72 -6.99 2.59 -10.20
C ASP A 72 -8.06 2.46 -9.13
N ARG A 73 -7.62 2.14 -7.91
CA ARG A 73 -8.47 2.16 -6.72
C ARG A 73 -7.80 2.98 -5.64
N THR A 74 -8.56 3.93 -5.09
CA THR A 74 -8.13 4.79 -3.99
C THR A 74 -9.03 4.57 -2.80
N THR A 75 -8.43 4.47 -1.63
CA THR A 75 -9.14 4.43 -0.35
C THR A 75 -8.50 5.43 0.62
N TYR A 76 -9.23 5.73 1.68
CA TYR A 76 -8.78 6.61 2.76
C TYR A 76 -8.80 5.82 4.06
N VAL A 77 -7.66 5.75 4.72
CA VAL A 77 -7.51 5.10 6.03
C VAL A 77 -7.33 6.18 7.09
N SER A 78 -8.04 6.05 8.20
CA SER A 78 -7.91 6.91 9.36
C SER A 78 -6.69 6.54 10.19
N LYS A 79 -6.22 7.47 11.02
CA LYS A 79 -5.14 7.21 11.98
C LYS A 79 -5.45 6.01 12.89
N ALA A 80 -6.68 5.89 13.36
CA ALA A 80 -7.11 4.77 14.21
C ALA A 80 -7.03 3.41 13.50
N GLU A 81 -7.39 3.35 12.21
CA GLU A 81 -7.26 2.13 11.40
C GLU A 81 -5.77 1.74 11.22
N ILE A 82 -4.90 2.72 11.01
CA ILE A 82 -3.45 2.48 10.91
C ILE A 82 -2.88 1.98 12.24
N GLU A 83 -3.24 2.63 13.36
CA GLU A 83 -2.80 2.25 14.70
C GLU A 83 -3.27 0.84 15.08
N ALA A 84 -4.51 0.46 14.70
CA ALA A 84 -5.02 -0.88 14.92
C ALA A 84 -4.19 -1.94 14.19
N GLU A 85 -3.79 -1.70 12.94
CA GLU A 85 -2.89 -2.61 12.21
C GLU A 85 -1.47 -2.63 12.76
N HIS A 86 -1.02 -1.52 13.36
CA HIS A 86 0.30 -1.45 13.98
C HIS A 86 0.34 -2.26 15.29
N ALA A 87 -0.68 -2.12 16.13
CA ALA A 87 -0.80 -2.88 17.37
C ALA A 87 -0.98 -4.38 17.13
N ALA A 88 -1.59 -4.76 16.00
CA ALA A 88 -1.76 -6.16 15.60
C ALA A 88 -0.50 -6.80 14.99
N ASP A 89 0.55 -6.02 14.72
CA ASP A 89 1.79 -6.51 14.12
C ASP A 89 2.73 -7.07 15.20
N PRO A 90 3.03 -8.39 15.20
CA PRO A 90 3.86 -9.03 16.22
C PRO A 90 5.32 -8.53 16.24
N ALA A 91 5.77 -7.78 15.22
CA ALA A 91 7.09 -7.13 15.22
C ALA A 91 7.16 -5.83 16.05
N THR A 92 6.01 -5.31 16.51
CA THR A 92 5.93 -4.01 17.21
C THR A 92 6.33 -4.07 18.69
N GLU A 93 6.48 -5.27 19.28
CA GLU A 93 6.85 -5.41 20.70
C GLU A 93 8.31 -5.01 21.01
N GLY A 94 9.08 -4.53 20.03
CA GLY A 94 10.50 -4.18 20.21
C GLY A 94 11.01 -2.86 19.59
N ALA A 95 10.14 -1.97 19.10
CA ALA A 95 10.59 -0.75 18.42
C ALA A 95 9.89 0.52 18.94
N GLN A 96 10.06 0.79 20.23
CA GLN A 96 10.02 2.16 20.74
C GLN A 96 11.25 2.36 21.63
N HIS A 97 12.33 2.88 21.07
CA HIS A 97 13.27 3.80 21.72
C HIS A 97 14.32 4.25 20.69
N GLY A 98 14.34 5.55 20.43
CA GLY A 98 15.30 6.24 19.58
C GLY A 98 15.00 7.73 19.60
#